data_AF-E7GPN8-F1
#
_entry.id   AF-E7GPN8-F1
#
_cell.length_a   1.000
_cell.length_b   1.000
_cell.length_c   1.000
_cell.angle_alpha   90.00
_cell.angle_beta   90.00
_cell.angle_gamma   90.00
#
_symmetry.space_group_name_H-M   'P 1'
#
loop_
_entity.id
_entity.type
_entity.pdbx_description
1 polymer ?
#
loop_
_entity_poly.entity_id
_entity_poly.type
_entity_poly.pdbx_seq_one_letter_code
_entity_poly.pdbx_strand_id
1 'polypeptide(L)'
;MYKKTIWHVVLAAYVVFIFSNSLTPADLSSEESGFVMRLVHQAIGAAGLSAPWLTEHVIRKYAHFSEYTLLGILLFQSMRNLDCGAAFRRQLHMLLIFFIPFVDETLQLFTEGRSGQISDVWLDMSGAVTGTILYACICFLISGKAEKREKNKAGVQNKWKKRT
;
A
#
# COMPACT_ATOMS: atom_id res chain seq x y z
N MET A 1 -22.47 -5.21 -10.69
CA MET A 1 -21.22 -5.18 -11.50
C MET A 1 -20.36 -3.94 -11.22
N TYR A 2 -20.89 -2.72 -11.36
CA TYR A 2 -20.12 -1.46 -11.18
C TYR A 2 -19.28 -1.34 -9.89
N LYS A 3 -19.81 -1.78 -8.73
CA LYS A 3 -19.09 -1.73 -7.44
C LYS A 3 -17.86 -2.62 -7.35
N LYS A 4 -17.75 -3.67 -8.18
CA LYS A 4 -16.56 -4.55 -8.20
C LYS A 4 -15.48 -3.98 -9.12
N THR A 5 -15.89 -3.40 -10.25
CA THR A 5 -14.99 -2.83 -11.25
C THR A 5 -14.27 -1.57 -10.74
N ILE A 6 -14.90 -0.79 -9.85
CA ILE A 6 -14.31 0.44 -9.31
C ILE A 6 -12.91 0.23 -8.70
N TRP A 7 -12.68 -0.88 -8.00
CA TRP A 7 -11.40 -1.16 -7.36
C TRP A 7 -10.29 -1.44 -8.38
N HIS A 8 -10.63 -2.03 -9.52
CA HIS A 8 -9.69 -2.25 -10.61
C HIS A 8 -9.32 -0.92 -11.28
N VAL A 9 -10.29 -0.02 -11.44
CA VAL A 9 -10.06 1.33 -11.99
C VAL A 9 -9.19 2.16 -11.04
N VAL A 10 -9.49 2.14 -9.75
CA VAL A 10 -8.69 2.83 -8.72
C VAL A 10 -7.27 2.28 -8.68
N LEU A 11 -7.10 0.95 -8.71
CA LEU A 11 -5.79 0.32 -8.78
C LEU A 11 -5.01 0.76 -10.03
N ALA A 12 -5.65 0.72 -11.21
CA ALA A 12 -5.01 1.12 -12.46
C ALA A 12 -4.60 2.61 -12.44
N ALA A 13 -5.48 3.49 -11.98
CA ALA A 13 -5.18 4.91 -11.82
C ALA A 13 -4.02 5.14 -10.85
N TYR A 14 -3.96 4.37 -9.76
CA TYR A 14 -2.90 4.48 -8.78
C TYR A 14 -1.54 3.96 -9.30
N VAL A 15 -1.54 2.91 -10.13
CA VAL A 15 -0.32 2.46 -10.82
C VAL A 15 0.19 3.52 -11.79
N VAL A 16 -0.71 4.16 -12.55
CA VAL A 16 -0.35 5.28 -13.43
C VAL A 16 0.24 6.44 -12.63
N PHE A 17 -0.32 6.74 -11.45
CA PHE A 17 0.23 7.75 -10.55
C PHE A 17 1.66 7.41 -10.12
N ILE A 18 1.92 6.19 -9.64
CA ILE A 18 3.28 5.75 -9.25
C ILE A 18 4.27 5.90 -10.42
N PHE A 19 3.91 5.39 -11.60
CA PHE A 19 4.79 5.48 -12.77
C PHE A 19 5.02 6.92 -13.23
N SER A 20 4.04 7.81 -13.04
CA SER A 20 4.21 9.25 -13.31
C SER A 20 5.24 9.87 -12.37
N ASN A 21 5.24 9.47 -11.09
CA ASN A 21 6.25 9.91 -10.12
C ASN A 21 7.65 9.39 -10.50
N SER A 22 7.79 8.16 -11.01
CA SER A 22 9.10 7.65 -11.45
C SER A 22 9.64 8.29 -12.73
N LEU A 23 8.76 8.80 -13.58
CA LEU A 23 9.14 9.61 -14.75
C LEU A 23 9.50 11.05 -14.39
N THR A 24 9.39 11.43 -13.11
CA THR A 24 9.73 12.78 -12.64
C THR A 24 11.25 12.95 -12.50
N PRO A 25 11.85 13.95 -13.18
CA PRO A 25 13.29 14.25 -13.09
C PRO A 25 13.83 14.36 -11.67
N ALA A 26 15.12 14.02 -11.50
CA ALA A 26 15.74 13.94 -10.18
C ALA A 26 15.74 15.27 -9.42
N ASP A 27 15.95 16.40 -10.11
CA ASP A 27 15.92 17.74 -9.55
C ASP A 27 14.54 18.10 -8.96
N LEU A 28 13.46 17.86 -9.70
CA LEU A 28 12.11 18.14 -9.22
C LEU A 28 11.73 17.24 -8.04
N SER A 29 12.03 15.94 -8.12
CA SER A 29 11.77 15.03 -7.00
C SER A 29 12.61 15.34 -5.75
N SER A 30 13.83 15.84 -5.95
CA SER A 30 14.67 16.32 -4.87
C SER A 30 14.08 17.55 -4.19
N GLU A 31 13.51 18.48 -4.96
CA GLU A 31 12.80 19.63 -4.42
C GLU A 31 11.59 19.23 -3.56
N GLU A 32 10.75 18.32 -4.07
CA GLU A 32 9.57 17.81 -3.36
C GLU A 32 9.96 17.11 -2.05
N SER A 33 10.92 16.19 -2.13
CA SER A 33 11.45 15.45 -0.98
C SER A 33 12.11 16.41 0.02
N GLY A 34 12.79 17.45 -0.46
CA GLY A 34 13.40 18.49 0.36
C GLY A 34 12.37 19.35 1.08
N PHE A 35 11.24 19.66 0.46
CA PHE A 35 10.13 20.37 1.11
C PHE A 35 9.55 19.53 2.26
N VAL A 36 9.24 18.26 2.01
CA VAL A 36 8.74 17.34 3.05
C VAL A 36 9.76 17.19 4.17
N MET A 37 11.04 17.01 3.84
CA MET A 37 12.13 16.91 4.81
C MET A 37 12.17 18.14 5.74
N ARG A 38 12.06 19.36 5.20
CA ARG A 38 12.03 20.60 5.99
C ARG A 38 10.83 20.64 6.93
N LEU A 39 9.64 20.25 6.47
CA LEU A 39 8.43 20.19 7.30
C LEU A 39 8.59 19.20 8.46
N VAL A 40 9.14 18.02 8.19
CA VAL A 40 9.37 16.99 9.21
C VAL A 40 10.43 17.47 10.22
N HIS A 41 11.53 18.09 9.77
CA HIS A 41 12.51 18.69 10.68
C HIS A 41 11.92 19.78 11.57
N GLN A 42 11.05 20.64 11.03
CA GLN A 42 10.35 21.65 11.82
C GLN A 42 9.46 21.02 12.89
N ALA A 43 8.71 19.98 12.55
CA ALA A 43 7.86 19.26 13.51
C ALA A 43 8.68 18.58 14.61
N ILE A 44 9.79 17.91 14.25
CA ILE A 44 10.71 17.26 15.19
C ILE A 44 11.39 18.31 16.09
N GLY A 45 11.82 19.44 15.53
CA GLY A 45 12.42 20.55 16.27
C GLY A 45 11.43 21.20 17.24
N ALA A 46 10.15 21.35 16.86
CA ALA A 46 9.10 21.83 17.75
C ALA A 46 8.85 20.88 18.94
N ALA A 47 9.13 19.58 18.77
CA ALA A 47 9.09 18.59 19.84
C ALA A 47 10.39 18.55 20.69
N GLY A 48 11.37 19.43 20.41
CA GLY A 48 12.66 19.48 21.11
C GLY A 48 13.64 18.36 20.73
N LEU A 49 13.39 17.67 19.62
CA LEU A 49 14.23 16.59 19.11
C LEU A 49 15.05 17.07 17.90
N SER A 50 16.09 16.32 17.53
CA SER A 50 16.82 16.51 16.27
C SER A 50 16.98 15.17 15.55
N ALA A 51 16.90 15.18 14.22
CA ALA A 51 17.02 13.97 13.41
C ALA A 51 18.02 14.14 12.25
N PRO A 52 19.34 14.22 12.52
CA PRO A 52 20.35 14.47 11.49
C PRO A 52 20.38 13.41 10.37
N TRP A 53 19.89 12.20 10.66
CA TRP A 53 19.77 11.10 9.70
C TRP A 53 18.63 11.28 8.69
N LEU A 54 17.70 12.20 8.95
CA LEU A 54 16.56 12.47 8.08
C LEU A 54 16.98 13.36 6.91
N THR A 55 17.48 12.72 5.87
CA THR A 55 17.87 13.35 4.61
C THR A 55 16.75 13.28 3.59
N GLU A 56 16.86 14.06 2.51
CA GLU A 56 15.98 13.99 1.35
C GLU A 56 15.89 12.56 0.78
N HIS A 57 17.03 11.88 0.66
CA HIS A 57 17.09 10.49 0.22
C HIS A 57 16.29 9.55 1.12
N VAL A 58 16.34 9.75 2.44
CA VAL A 58 15.58 8.94 3.40
C VAL A 58 14.09 9.21 3.25
N ILE A 59 13.68 10.48 3.20
CA ILE A 59 12.28 10.87 2.97
C ILE A 59 11.75 10.24 1.68
N ARG A 60 12.51 10.31 0.59
CA ARG A 60 12.13 9.71 -0.69
C ARG A 60 11.92 8.20 -0.56
N LYS A 61 12.85 7.46 0.06
CA LYS A 61 12.71 6.01 0.27
C LYS A 61 11.47 5.65 1.11
N TYR A 62 11.16 6.43 2.14
CA TYR A 62 9.93 6.23 2.92
C TYR A 62 8.66 6.62 2.15
N ALA A 63 8.73 7.60 1.25
CA ALA A 63 7.62 7.95 0.37
C ALA A 63 7.29 6.79 -0.57
N HIS A 64 8.28 6.27 -1.31
CA HIS A 64 8.10 5.09 -2.17
C HIS A 64 7.57 3.89 -1.37
N PHE A 65 8.21 3.54 -0.25
CA PHE A 65 7.71 2.46 0.62
C PHE A 65 6.23 2.64 1.02
N SER A 66 5.81 3.87 1.31
CA SER A 66 4.42 4.20 1.67
C SER A 66 3.48 4.10 0.46
N GLU A 67 3.91 4.56 -0.71
CA GLU A 67 3.15 4.43 -1.96
C GLU A 67 2.89 2.96 -2.30
N TYR A 68 3.93 2.12 -2.19
CA TYR A 68 3.83 0.69 -2.39
C TYR A 68 3.03 -0.02 -1.30
N THR A 69 3.08 0.46 -0.05
CA THR A 69 2.17 -0.02 1.00
C THR A 69 0.72 0.20 0.60
N LEU A 70 0.35 1.39 0.10
CA LEU A 70 -1.01 1.63 -0.38
C LEU A 70 -1.33 0.79 -1.63
N LEU A 71 -0.38 0.59 -2.54
CA LEU A 71 -0.54 -0.31 -3.69
C LEU A 71 -0.91 -1.72 -3.22
N GLY A 72 -0.21 -2.27 -2.20
CA GLY A 72 -0.51 -3.60 -1.64
C GLY A 72 -1.93 -3.73 -1.09
N ILE A 73 -2.43 -2.68 -0.42
CA ILE A 73 -3.81 -2.60 0.08
C ILE A 73 -4.81 -2.63 -1.09
N LEU A 74 -4.60 -1.75 -2.08
CA LEU A 74 -5.48 -1.64 -3.25
C LEU A 74 -5.48 -2.92 -4.09
N LEU A 75 -4.31 -3.53 -4.26
CA LEU A 75 -4.14 -4.79 -4.99
C LEU A 75 -4.92 -5.92 -4.31
N PHE A 76 -4.78 -6.08 -2.99
CA PHE A 76 -5.52 -7.11 -2.25
C PHE A 76 -7.04 -6.87 -2.35
N GLN A 77 -7.48 -5.61 -2.20
CA GLN A 77 -8.89 -5.25 -2.35
C GLN A 77 -9.40 -5.53 -3.77
N SER A 78 -8.60 -5.24 -4.81
CA SER A 78 -8.94 -5.53 -6.20
C SER A 78 -9.07 -7.03 -6.43
N MET A 79 -8.10 -7.83 -5.97
CA MET A 79 -8.12 -9.29 -6.11
C MET A 79 -9.35 -9.89 -5.45
N ARG A 80 -9.77 -9.42 -4.27
CA ARG A 80 -11.01 -9.89 -3.62
C ARG A 80 -12.28 -9.68 -4.44
N ASN A 81 -12.29 -8.68 -5.32
CA ASN A 81 -13.42 -8.36 -6.19
C ASN A 81 -13.31 -8.99 -7.58
N LEU A 82 -12.25 -9.75 -7.84
CA LEU A 82 -12.02 -10.40 -9.12
C LEU A 82 -12.77 -11.74 -9.18
N ASP A 83 -13.65 -11.86 -10.18
CA ASP A 83 -14.51 -13.03 -10.41
C ASP A 83 -13.74 -14.16 -11.12
N CYS A 84 -12.72 -14.72 -10.43
CA CYS A 84 -11.92 -15.84 -10.91
C CYS A 84 -11.53 -16.82 -9.78
N GLY A 85 -10.80 -17.88 -10.11
CA GLY A 85 -10.39 -18.89 -9.12
C GLY A 85 -9.43 -18.35 -8.05
N ALA A 86 -9.53 -18.86 -6.82
CA ALA A 86 -8.71 -18.41 -5.70
C ALA A 86 -7.20 -18.65 -5.89
N ALA A 87 -6.83 -19.72 -6.61
CA ALA A 87 -5.45 -19.96 -7.02
C ALA A 87 -4.99 -18.81 -7.93
N PHE A 88 -5.66 -18.62 -9.08
CA PHE A 88 -5.30 -17.60 -10.06
C PHE A 88 -5.16 -16.20 -9.46
N ARG A 89 -6.10 -15.78 -8.60
CA ARG A 89 -5.98 -14.50 -7.86
C ARG A 89 -4.68 -14.37 -7.09
N ARG A 90 -4.26 -15.44 -6.41
CA ARG A 90 -3.02 -15.45 -5.61
C ARG A 90 -1.79 -15.38 -6.50
N GLN A 91 -1.77 -16.13 -7.60
CA GLN A 91 -0.67 -16.05 -8.56
C GLN A 91 -0.57 -14.64 -9.17
N LEU A 92 -1.69 -14.07 -9.59
CA LEU A 92 -1.73 -12.71 -10.13
C LEU A 92 -1.30 -11.66 -9.10
N HIS A 93 -1.73 -11.79 -7.85
CA HIS A 93 -1.30 -10.90 -6.75
C HIS A 93 0.21 -10.94 -6.55
N MET A 94 0.79 -12.15 -6.46
CA MET A 94 2.24 -12.31 -6.29
C MET A 94 3.02 -11.77 -7.49
N LEU A 95 2.52 -12.00 -8.70
CA LEU A 95 3.10 -11.46 -9.93
C LEU A 95 3.14 -9.92 -9.87
N LEU A 96 2.02 -9.28 -9.54
CA LEU A 96 1.90 -7.82 -9.54
C LEU A 96 2.69 -7.14 -8.40
N ILE A 97 2.80 -7.78 -7.22
CA ILE A 97 3.69 -7.30 -6.14
C ILE A 97 5.14 -7.19 -6.62
N PHE A 98 5.60 -8.08 -7.50
CA PHE A 98 6.95 -8.04 -8.03
C PHE A 98 7.06 -7.13 -9.26
N PHE A 99 6.17 -7.30 -10.23
CA PHE A 99 6.28 -6.64 -11.53
C PHE A 99 6.09 -5.13 -11.45
N ILE A 100 5.21 -4.62 -10.59
CA ILE A 100 4.96 -3.17 -10.52
C ILE A 100 6.22 -2.43 -10.01
N PRO A 101 6.82 -2.77 -8.86
CA PRO A 101 8.10 -2.18 -8.43
C PRO A 101 9.23 -2.36 -9.44
N PHE A 102 9.30 -3.54 -10.08
CA PHE A 102 10.34 -3.81 -11.06
C PHE A 102 10.22 -2.91 -12.30
N VAL A 103 9.01 -2.73 -12.82
CA VAL A 103 8.74 -1.83 -13.94
C VAL A 103 8.98 -0.38 -13.55
N ASP A 104 8.58 0.01 -12.35
CA ASP A 104 8.78 1.36 -11.84
C ASP A 104 10.26 1.75 -11.79
N GLU A 105 11.10 0.90 -11.21
CA GLU A 105 12.56 1.12 -11.17
C GLU A 105 13.17 1.10 -12.58
N THR A 106 12.62 0.28 -13.47
CA THR A 106 13.03 0.25 -14.88
C THR A 106 12.66 1.56 -15.59
N LEU A 107 11.49 2.14 -15.30
CA LEU A 107 11.11 3.46 -15.83
C LEU A 107 12.01 4.56 -15.26
N GLN A 108 12.34 4.49 -13.97
CA GLN A 108 13.26 5.41 -13.32
C GLN A 108 14.66 5.43 -13.97
N LEU A 109 15.13 4.29 -14.50
CA LEU A 109 16.40 4.23 -15.27
C LEU A 109 16.38 5.08 -16.55
N PHE A 110 15.22 5.36 -17.11
CA PHE A 110 15.06 6.21 -18.29
C PHE A 110 14.81 7.69 -17.95
N THR A 111 14.76 8.02 -16.66
CA THR A 111 14.53 9.38 -16.18
C THR A 111 15.85 10.11 -15.94
N GLU A 112 15.92 11.38 -16.37
CA GLU A 112 17.14 12.18 -16.24
C GLU A 112 17.57 12.38 -14.77
N GLY A 113 18.86 12.14 -14.50
CA GLY A 113 19.46 12.30 -13.18
C GLY A 113 19.08 11.22 -12.16
N ARG A 114 18.30 10.21 -12.55
CA ARG A 114 17.95 9.07 -11.69
C ARG A 114 18.87 7.89 -11.94
N SER A 115 19.00 7.03 -10.92
CA SER A 115 19.65 5.74 -11.05
C SER A 115 18.73 4.66 -10.53
N GLY A 116 18.77 3.50 -11.19
CA GLY A 116 18.05 2.31 -10.77
C GLY A 116 18.87 1.52 -9.76
N GLN A 117 18.31 1.19 -8.60
CA GLN A 117 18.91 0.35 -7.57
C GLN A 117 18.04 -0.87 -7.30
N ILE A 118 18.66 -2.05 -7.34
CA ILE A 118 17.95 -3.28 -6.97
C ILE A 118 17.46 -3.25 -5.52
N SER A 119 18.14 -2.51 -4.64
CA SER A 119 17.69 -2.30 -3.26
C SER A 119 16.39 -1.54 -3.16
N ASP A 120 16.10 -0.64 -4.11
CA ASP A 120 14.88 0.16 -4.11
C ASP A 120 13.70 -0.71 -4.58
N VAL A 121 13.91 -1.58 -5.58
CA VAL A 121 12.94 -2.64 -5.94
C VAL A 121 12.57 -3.51 -4.72
N TRP A 122 13.56 -3.97 -3.95
CA TRP A 122 13.30 -4.78 -2.75
C TRP A 122 12.55 -4.00 -1.67
N LEU A 123 12.89 -2.72 -1.48
CA LEU A 123 12.22 -1.85 -0.54
C LEU A 123 10.74 -1.66 -0.92
N ASP A 124 10.46 -1.40 -2.18
CA ASP A 124 9.11 -1.17 -2.70
C ASP A 124 8.28 -2.45 -2.69
N MET A 125 8.88 -3.58 -3.05
CA MET A 125 8.27 -4.89 -2.85
C MET A 125 7.91 -5.13 -1.37
N SER A 126 8.80 -4.77 -0.44
CA SER A 126 8.54 -4.93 0.99
C SER A 126 7.38 -4.04 1.46
N GLY A 127 7.24 -2.84 0.89
CA GLY A 127 6.08 -1.96 1.07
C GLY A 127 4.79 -2.63 0.61
N ALA A 128 4.75 -3.13 -0.62
CA ALA A 128 3.59 -3.81 -1.18
C ALA A 128 3.17 -5.07 -0.39
N VAL A 129 4.14 -5.84 0.09
CA VAL A 129 3.89 -6.98 0.99
C VAL A 129 3.33 -6.50 2.33
N THR A 130 3.91 -5.45 2.91
CA THR A 130 3.46 -4.87 4.19
C THR A 130 2.01 -4.42 4.10
N GLY A 131 1.64 -3.67 3.05
CA GLY A 131 0.27 -3.23 2.80
C GLY A 131 -0.71 -4.38 2.64
N THR A 132 -0.30 -5.42 1.91
CA THR A 132 -1.09 -6.64 1.72
C THR A 132 -1.38 -7.33 3.06
N ILE A 133 -0.34 -7.55 3.88
CA ILE A 133 -0.46 -8.22 5.19
C ILE A 133 -1.32 -7.38 6.13
N LEU A 134 -1.06 -6.07 6.23
CA LEU A 134 -1.79 -5.17 7.09
C LEU A 134 -3.30 -5.22 6.79
N TYR A 135 -3.66 -5.12 5.51
CA TYR A 135 -5.05 -5.14 5.11
C TYR A 135 -5.71 -6.51 5.28
N ALA A 136 -4.98 -7.60 5.04
CA ALA A 136 -5.46 -8.95 5.32
C ALA A 136 -5.76 -9.14 6.82
N CYS A 137 -4.87 -8.69 7.71
CA CYS A 137 -5.06 -8.71 9.15
C CYS A 137 -6.31 -7.91 9.57
N ILE A 138 -6.48 -6.69 9.04
CA ILE A 138 -7.67 -5.87 9.30
C ILE A 138 -8.94 -6.61 8.89
N CYS A 139 -8.96 -7.21 7.70
CA CYS A 139 -10.11 -7.97 7.21
C CYS A 139 -10.43 -9.17 8.10
N PHE A 140 -9.40 -9.90 8.55
CA PHE A 140 -9.54 -11.04 9.46
C PHE A 140 -10.14 -10.62 10.81
N LEU A 141 -9.62 -9.54 11.41
CA LEU A 141 -10.11 -9.01 12.69
C LEU A 141 -11.57 -8.54 12.61
N ILE A 142 -11.97 -7.91 11.50
CA ILE A 142 -13.36 -7.47 11.28
C ILE A 142 -14.29 -8.68 11.11
N SER A 143 -13.88 -9.68 10.33
CA SER A 143 -14.68 -10.87 10.05
C SER A 143 -14.91 -11.71 11.32
N GLY A 144 -13.87 -11.88 12.14
CA GLY A 144 -13.99 -12.59 13.43
C GLY A 144 -14.89 -11.87 14.43
N LYS A 145 -14.92 -10.52 14.41
CA LYS A 145 -15.87 -9.75 15.24
C LYS A 145 -17.31 -9.88 14.76
N ALA A 146 -17.54 -9.95 13.46
CA ALA A 146 -18.88 -10.13 12.89
C ALA A 146 -19.47 -11.50 13.27
N GLU A 147 -18.70 -12.57 13.08
CA GLU A 147 -19.14 -13.94 13.41
C GLU A 147 -19.47 -14.09 14.92
N LYS A 148 -18.64 -13.52 15.79
CA LYS A 148 -18.87 -13.55 17.24
C LYS A 148 -20.14 -12.79 17.64
N ARG A 149 -20.46 -11.68 16.96
CA ARG A 149 -21.70 -10.92 17.17
C ARG A 149 -22.93 -11.72 16.76
N GLU A 150 -22.88 -12.42 15.63
CA GLU A 150 -23.99 -13.26 15.17
C GLU A 150 -24.25 -14.44 16.12
N LYS A 151 -23.19 -15.14 16.55
CA LYS A 151 -23.28 -16.23 17.55
C LYS A 151 -23.89 -15.75 18.87
N ASN A 152 -23.51 -14.57 19.35
CA ASN A 152 -24.08 -13.98 20.57
C ASN A 152 -25.58 -13.65 20.41
N LYS A 153 -26.00 -13.07 19.28
CA LYS A 153 -27.43 -12.79 19.00
C LYS A 153 -28.25 -14.07 18.96
N ALA A 154 -27.78 -15.10 18.26
CA ALA A 154 -28.44 -16.41 18.19
C ALA A 154 -28.55 -17.08 19.57
N GLY A 155 -27.50 -16.99 20.40
CA GLY A 155 -27.49 -17.50 21.77
C GLY A 155 -28.52 -16.79 22.68
N VAL A 156 -28.65 -15.47 22.56
CA VAL A 156 -29.67 -14.70 23.29
C VAL A 156 -31.08 -15.12 22.84
N GLN A 157 -31.34 -15.20 21.53
CA GLN A 157 -32.66 -15.57 21.01
C GLN A 157 -33.09 -16.98 21.44
N ASN A 158 -32.17 -17.95 21.42
CA ASN A 158 -32.44 -19.31 21.91
C ASN A 158 -32.73 -19.35 23.42
N LYS A 159 -32.14 -18.45 24.22
CA LYS A 159 -32.41 -18.36 25.67
C LYS A 159 -33.82 -17.84 25.96
N TRP A 160 -34.32 -16.89 25.18
CA TRP A 160 -35.70 -16.38 25.30
C TRP A 160 -36.74 -17.42 24.89
N LYS A 161 -36.50 -18.15 23.80
CA LYS A 161 -37.41 -19.20 23.32
C LYS A 161 -37.55 -20.40 24.27
N LYS A 162 -36.58 -20.65 25.15
CA LYS A 162 -36.64 -21.70 26.19
C LYS A 162 -37.36 -21.27 27.48
N ARG A 163 -37.70 -19.99 27.64
CA ARG A 163 -38.37 -19.44 28.83
C ARG A 163 -39.87 -19.19 28.64
N THR A 164 -40.37 -19.34 27.42
CA THR A 164 -41.79 -19.27 27.01
C THR A 164 -42.29 -20.66 26.71
#